data_AF-A0A452ZZX5-F1
#
_entry.id   AF-A0A452ZZX5-F1
#
_cell.length_a   1.000
_cell.length_b   1.000
_cell.length_c   1.000
_cell.angle_alpha   90.00
_cell.angle_beta   90.00
_cell.angle_gamma   90.00
#
_symmetry.space_group_name_H-M   'P 1'
#
loop_
_entity.id
_entity.type
_entity.pdbx_description
1 polymer ?
#
loop_
_entity_poly.entity_id
_entity_poly.type
_entity_poly.pdbx_seq_one_letter_code
_entity_poly.pdbx_strand_id
1 'polypeptide(L)'
;YLYDPHTFVDVQVSTSEPMLKLRSCAYFPEYRLGAFGTIPLLMGNRLSSEDYAVLGVRYGSENLSIGASFVPLPESAEVPYGAWLVGRKGSLCAGAQYKPLSGNKHPMPYTDPKNWNYAISYGVASTSPLSPSFNFSLELARNTQLIASFYQHLVVQRRIKNPFEDDQVVGITNYIDLGLELATGIDKSKPAESGNNSLFQLGASWQANKNFLLKVK
;
A
#
# COMPACT_ATOMS: atom_id res chain seq x y z
N TYR A 1 20.47 -16.50 -2.85
CA TYR A 1 19.07 -16.95 -2.62
C TYR A 1 18.53 -16.68 -1.22
N LEU A 2 19.34 -16.52 -0.16
CA LEU A 2 18.84 -16.39 1.22
C LEU A 2 18.35 -14.98 1.67
N TYR A 3 18.42 -13.95 0.82
CA TYR A 3 17.99 -12.58 1.12
C TYR A 3 17.31 -11.93 -0.08
N ASP A 4 16.35 -12.61 -0.69
CA ASP A 4 15.40 -11.91 -1.58
C ASP A 4 14.31 -11.28 -0.70
N PRO A 5 14.26 -9.95 -0.53
CA PRO A 5 13.23 -9.28 0.27
C PRO A 5 11.81 -9.52 -0.28
N HIS A 6 11.68 -10.08 -1.48
CA HIS A 6 10.40 -10.40 -2.10
C HIS A 6 9.87 -11.80 -1.74
N THR A 7 10.68 -12.64 -1.07
CA THR A 7 10.26 -13.93 -0.53
C THR A 7 10.40 -13.92 0.98
N PHE A 8 9.27 -14.04 1.69
CA PHE A 8 9.26 -13.96 3.15
C PHE A 8 8.13 -14.79 3.77
N VAL A 9 8.29 -15.07 5.06
CA VAL A 9 7.24 -15.56 5.94
C VAL A 9 7.28 -14.71 7.21
N ASP A 10 6.15 -14.12 7.58
CA ASP A 10 6.01 -13.32 8.80
C ASP A 10 4.80 -13.76 9.62
N VAL A 11 4.84 -13.47 10.91
CA VAL A 11 3.76 -13.72 11.85
C VAL A 11 3.37 -12.39 12.49
N GLN A 12 2.11 -12.02 12.33
CA GLN A 12 1.53 -10.83 12.94
C GLN A 12 0.66 -11.24 14.13
N VAL A 13 0.94 -10.65 15.29
CA VAL A 13 0.19 -10.86 16.53
C VAL A 13 -0.41 -9.54 16.98
N SER A 14 -1.69 -9.52 17.29
CA SER A 14 -2.36 -8.41 17.96
C SER A 14 -2.96 -8.88 19.27
N THR A 15 -2.73 -8.11 20.33
CA THR A 15 -3.29 -8.35 21.67
C THR A 15 -4.50 -7.49 21.97
N SER A 16 -4.67 -6.35 21.28
CA SER A 16 -5.85 -5.48 21.39
C SER A 16 -7.07 -6.10 20.71
N GLU A 17 -6.85 -6.78 19.59
CA GLU A 17 -7.82 -7.64 18.91
C GLU A 17 -7.18 -9.02 18.84
N PRO A 18 -7.66 -10.04 19.57
CA PRO A 18 -6.99 -11.35 19.68
C PRO A 18 -6.91 -12.01 18.29
N MET A 19 -5.76 -11.81 17.65
CA MET A 19 -5.53 -12.15 16.26
C MET A 19 -4.08 -12.59 16.06
N LEU A 20 -3.93 -13.75 15.43
CA LEU A 20 -2.68 -14.30 14.95
C LEU A 20 -2.81 -14.56 13.45
N LYS A 21 -2.01 -13.89 12.63
CA LYS A 21 -1.99 -14.04 11.17
C LYS A 21 -0.60 -14.47 10.72
N LEU A 22 -0.53 -15.49 9.87
CA LEU A 22 0.66 -15.90 9.15
C LEU A 22 0.59 -15.30 7.74
N ARG A 23 1.61 -14.55 7.32
CA ARG A 23 1.71 -14.09 5.93
C ARG A 23 2.92 -14.70 5.28
N SER A 24 2.79 -15.04 4.01
CA SER A 24 3.86 -15.59 3.21
C SER A 24 3.81 -15.00 1.81
N CYS A 25 4.99 -14.82 1.22
CA CYS A 25 5.18 -14.36 -0.14
C CYS A 25 6.34 -15.16 -0.74
N ALA A 26 6.18 -15.64 -1.95
CA ALA A 26 7.24 -16.20 -2.76
C ALA A 26 7.26 -15.45 -4.09
N TYR A 27 8.42 -14.95 -4.48
CA TYR A 27 8.60 -14.23 -5.73
C TYR A 27 9.75 -14.84 -6.52
N PHE A 28 9.52 -15.02 -7.82
CA PHE A 28 10.47 -15.57 -8.76
C PHE A 28 10.85 -14.47 -9.76
N PRO A 29 11.97 -13.75 -9.53
CA PRO A 29 12.37 -12.62 -10.36
C PRO A 29 12.54 -12.97 -11.84
N GLU A 30 13.03 -14.18 -12.15
CA GLU A 30 13.23 -14.67 -13.52
C GLU A 30 11.94 -14.65 -14.34
N TYR A 31 10.84 -15.09 -13.73
CA TYR A 31 9.53 -15.16 -14.37
C TYR A 31 8.66 -13.94 -14.06
N ARG A 32 9.12 -13.05 -13.17
CA ARG A 32 8.36 -11.88 -12.68
C ARG A 32 7.02 -12.25 -12.02
N LEU A 33 6.92 -13.48 -11.54
CA LEU A 33 5.74 -14.04 -10.92
C LEU A 33 5.92 -14.14 -9.41
N GLY A 34 4.84 -13.93 -8.67
CA GLY A 34 4.81 -14.20 -7.24
C GLY A 34 3.49 -14.80 -6.80
N ALA A 35 3.57 -15.58 -5.73
CA ALA A 35 2.43 -16.07 -4.99
C ALA A 35 2.50 -15.51 -3.56
N PHE A 36 1.35 -15.19 -2.98
CA PHE A 36 1.27 -14.70 -1.62
C PHE A 36 0.05 -15.29 -0.92
N GLY A 37 0.11 -15.34 0.39
CA GLY A 37 -0.96 -15.88 1.21
C GLY A 37 -0.97 -15.26 2.59
N THR A 38 -2.17 -15.03 3.12
CA THR A 38 -2.41 -14.67 4.51
C THR A 38 -3.36 -15.68 5.12
N ILE A 39 -2.94 -16.33 6.20
CA ILE A 39 -3.71 -17.35 6.90
C ILE A 39 -3.93 -16.88 8.34
N PRO A 40 -5.17 -16.56 8.75
CA PRO A 40 -5.49 -16.30 10.14
C PRO A 40 -5.45 -17.63 10.92
N LEU A 41 -4.50 -17.73 11.86
CA LEU A 41 -4.30 -18.92 12.70
C LEU A 41 -5.17 -18.89 13.96
N LEU A 42 -5.39 -17.70 14.53
CA LEU A 42 -6.26 -17.50 15.70
C LEU A 42 -6.99 -16.18 15.53
N MET A 43 -8.32 -16.20 15.62
CA MET A 43 -9.15 -15.01 15.47
C MET A 43 -10.43 -15.20 16.29
N GLY A 44 -10.68 -14.30 17.24
CA GLY A 44 -11.73 -14.46 18.25
C GLY A 44 -13.16 -14.51 17.69
N ASN A 45 -13.48 -13.68 16.70
CA ASN A 45 -14.76 -13.64 16.00
C ASN A 45 -14.52 -13.60 14.49
N ARG A 46 -15.09 -14.55 13.73
CA ARG A 46 -15.07 -14.56 12.27
C ARG A 46 -16.40 -14.01 11.75
N LEU A 47 -16.41 -12.77 11.29
CA LEU A 47 -17.60 -12.04 10.85
C LEU A 47 -17.51 -11.56 9.38
N SER A 48 -16.30 -11.51 8.80
CA SER A 48 -16.02 -10.99 7.46
C SER A 48 -15.28 -12.01 6.59
N SER A 49 -15.41 -11.92 5.26
CA SER A 49 -14.60 -12.70 4.31
C SER A 49 -13.08 -12.43 4.43
N GLU A 50 -12.69 -11.31 5.05
CA GLU A 50 -11.30 -10.98 5.43
C GLU A 50 -10.75 -11.84 6.58
N ASP A 51 -11.61 -12.59 7.27
CA ASP A 51 -11.25 -13.47 8.41
C ASP A 51 -10.90 -14.90 7.95
N TYR A 52 -10.95 -15.14 6.63
CA TYR A 52 -10.55 -16.38 6.01
C TYR A 52 -9.14 -16.28 5.43
N ALA A 53 -8.56 -17.44 5.10
CA ALA A 53 -7.30 -17.46 4.37
C ALA A 53 -7.47 -16.77 3.01
N VAL A 54 -6.57 -15.86 2.66
CA VAL A 54 -6.51 -15.22 1.35
C VAL A 54 -5.24 -15.69 0.67
N LEU A 55 -5.38 -16.28 -0.50
CA LEU A 55 -4.27 -16.65 -1.37
C LEU A 55 -4.31 -15.78 -2.63
N GLY A 56 -3.16 -15.56 -3.26
CA GLY A 56 -3.13 -14.78 -4.48
C GLY A 56 -1.86 -14.97 -5.29
N VAL A 57 -1.95 -14.51 -6.53
CA VAL A 57 -0.87 -14.53 -7.50
C VAL A 57 -0.71 -13.15 -8.12
N ARG A 58 0.52 -12.81 -8.48
CA ARG A 58 0.86 -11.54 -9.12
C ARG A 58 1.91 -11.74 -10.20
N TYR A 59 1.82 -10.93 -11.24
CA TYR A 59 2.86 -10.69 -12.21
C TYR A 59 3.27 -9.22 -12.13
N GLY A 60 4.58 -8.95 -12.10
CA GLY A 60 5.12 -7.60 -11.94
C GLY A 60 6.33 -7.34 -12.84
N SER A 61 6.19 -6.39 -13.75
CA SER A 61 7.27 -5.83 -14.57
C SER A 61 7.44 -4.35 -14.26
N GLU A 62 8.46 -3.71 -14.84
CA GLU A 62 8.72 -2.28 -14.67
C GLU A 62 7.51 -1.39 -15.02
N ASN A 63 6.70 -1.83 -15.99
CA ASN A 63 5.62 -1.04 -16.57
C ASN A 63 4.21 -1.62 -16.31
N LEU A 64 4.11 -2.81 -15.72
CA LEU A 64 2.84 -3.52 -15.58
C LEU A 64 2.84 -4.38 -14.32
N SER A 65 1.81 -4.24 -13.50
CA SER A 65 1.49 -5.14 -12.40
C SER A 65 0.06 -5.64 -12.55
N ILE A 66 -0.12 -6.95 -12.51
CA ILE A 66 -1.44 -7.59 -12.54
C ILE A 66 -1.47 -8.67 -11.48
N GLY A 67 -2.61 -8.84 -10.81
CA GLY A 67 -2.75 -9.94 -9.87
C GLY A 67 -4.18 -10.17 -9.46
N ALA A 68 -4.37 -11.30 -8.80
CA ALA A 68 -5.66 -11.72 -8.28
C ALA A 68 -5.48 -12.45 -6.96
N SER A 69 -6.49 -12.37 -6.12
CA SER A 69 -6.61 -13.07 -4.85
C SER A 69 -7.91 -13.84 -4.79
N PHE A 70 -7.91 -14.94 -4.03
CA PHE A 70 -9.03 -15.84 -3.82
C PHE A 70 -9.01 -16.36 -2.38
N VAL A 71 -10.19 -16.74 -1.88
CA VAL A 71 -10.35 -17.39 -0.59
C VAL A 71 -10.58 -18.88 -0.88
N PRO A 72 -9.73 -19.80 -0.41
CA PRO A 72 -9.80 -21.22 -0.77
C PRO A 72 -10.95 -21.98 -0.08
N LEU A 73 -11.53 -21.44 1.00
CA LEU A 73 -12.75 -21.94 1.63
C LEU A 73 -13.85 -20.87 1.55
N PRO A 74 -14.42 -20.63 0.37
CA PRO A 74 -15.44 -19.61 0.21
C PRO A 74 -16.78 -20.07 0.81
N GLU A 75 -17.35 -19.31 1.75
CA GLU A 75 -18.79 -19.37 2.05
C GLU A 75 -19.62 -18.70 0.94
N SER A 76 -19.03 -17.80 0.16
CA SER A 76 -19.64 -17.13 -1.01
C SER A 76 -18.82 -17.42 -2.27
N ALA A 77 -19.49 -17.84 -3.36
CA ALA A 77 -18.88 -18.24 -4.65
C ALA A 77 -18.19 -17.09 -5.43
N GLU A 78 -17.85 -15.98 -4.77
CA GLU A 78 -17.24 -14.80 -5.38
C GLU A 78 -15.75 -15.04 -5.66
N VAL A 79 -15.46 -15.47 -6.90
CA VAL A 79 -14.11 -15.59 -7.44
C VAL A 79 -13.97 -14.61 -8.62
N PRO A 80 -12.94 -13.75 -8.65
CA PRO A 80 -11.88 -13.59 -7.65
C PRO A 80 -12.35 -12.78 -6.42
N TYR A 81 -11.76 -13.06 -5.26
CA TYR A 81 -11.91 -12.26 -4.04
C TYR A 81 -11.34 -10.84 -4.19
N GLY A 82 -10.39 -10.68 -5.10
CA GLY A 82 -9.91 -9.38 -5.53
C GLY A 82 -9.01 -9.50 -6.75
N ALA A 83 -8.92 -8.45 -7.54
CA ALA A 83 -8.03 -8.37 -8.68
C ALA A 83 -7.52 -6.95 -8.87
N TRP A 84 -6.35 -6.78 -9.46
CA TRP A 84 -5.85 -5.46 -9.80
C TRP A 84 -5.05 -5.48 -11.10
N LEU A 85 -5.01 -4.33 -11.73
CA LEU A 85 -4.20 -4.04 -12.90
C LEU A 85 -3.64 -2.64 -12.75
N VAL A 86 -2.32 -2.50 -12.85
CA VAL A 86 -1.62 -1.22 -12.78
C VAL A 86 -0.66 -1.14 -13.95
N GLY A 87 -0.80 -0.10 -14.76
CA GLY A 87 0.12 0.23 -15.84
C GLY A 87 0.95 1.46 -15.49
N ARG A 88 2.20 1.48 -15.93
CA ARG A 88 3.12 2.60 -15.79
C ARG A 88 3.71 2.96 -17.16
N LYS A 89 3.79 4.25 -17.43
CA LYS A 89 4.49 4.82 -18.57
C LYS A 89 5.26 6.06 -18.12
N GLY A 90 6.58 5.90 -17.96
CA GLY A 90 7.45 6.97 -17.45
C GLY A 90 7.14 7.30 -15.99
N SER A 91 6.79 8.55 -15.73
CA SER A 91 6.40 9.07 -14.40
C SER A 91 4.92 8.88 -14.08
N LEU A 92 4.10 8.46 -15.04
CA LEU A 92 2.66 8.26 -14.86
C LEU A 92 2.35 6.79 -14.59
N CYS A 93 1.55 6.52 -13.58
CA CYS A 93 0.94 5.23 -13.31
C CYS A 93 -0.58 5.38 -13.25
N ALA A 94 -1.29 4.37 -13.71
CA ALA A 94 -2.74 4.28 -13.55
C ALA A 94 -3.11 2.83 -13.24
N GLY A 95 -4.14 2.64 -12.42
CA GLY A 95 -4.58 1.31 -12.07
C GLY A 95 -6.03 1.23 -11.65
N ALA A 96 -6.55 0.02 -11.72
CA ALA A 96 -7.85 -0.36 -11.21
C ALA A 96 -7.71 -1.56 -10.28
N GLN A 97 -8.49 -1.56 -9.21
CA GLN A 97 -8.59 -2.67 -8.28
C GLN A 97 -10.06 -3.05 -8.11
N TYR A 98 -10.36 -4.31 -8.32
CA TYR A 98 -11.62 -4.93 -7.96
C TYR A 98 -11.49 -5.56 -6.58
N LYS A 99 -12.32 -5.14 -5.62
CA LYS A 99 -12.45 -5.73 -4.29
C LYS A 99 -13.90 -5.65 -3.82
N PRO A 100 -14.70 -6.72 -4.01
CA PRO A 100 -16.10 -6.73 -3.63
C PRO A 100 -16.28 -6.58 -2.12
N LEU A 101 -17.38 -5.93 -1.72
CA LEU A 101 -17.81 -5.91 -0.32
C LEU A 101 -18.47 -7.25 0.02
N SER A 102 -17.99 -7.89 1.08
CA SER A 102 -18.54 -9.14 1.59
C SER A 102 -20.06 -9.02 1.78
N GLY A 103 -20.84 -9.87 1.11
CA GLY A 103 -22.30 -9.91 1.23
C GLY A 103 -23.08 -9.15 0.14
N ASN A 104 -22.43 -8.77 -0.97
CA ASN A 104 -23.13 -8.15 -2.09
C ASN A 104 -23.99 -9.21 -2.81
N LYS A 105 -25.31 -9.22 -2.54
CA LYS A 105 -26.30 -10.12 -3.17
C LYS A 105 -26.53 -9.84 -4.66
N HIS A 106 -25.71 -9.01 -5.29
CA HIS A 106 -25.86 -8.67 -6.70
C HIS A 106 -25.56 -9.91 -7.56
N PRO A 107 -26.43 -10.28 -8.51
CA PRO A 107 -26.19 -11.42 -9.41
C PRO A 107 -24.93 -11.25 -10.28
N MET A 108 -24.41 -10.03 -10.40
CA MET A 108 -23.16 -9.71 -11.10
C MET A 108 -22.33 -8.71 -10.27
N PRO A 109 -21.47 -9.19 -9.34
CA PRO A 109 -20.74 -8.31 -8.42
C PRO A 109 -19.70 -7.41 -9.13
N TYR A 110 -19.30 -7.73 -10.35
CA TYR A 110 -18.38 -6.90 -11.15
C TYR A 110 -19.03 -5.66 -11.78
N THR A 111 -20.37 -5.64 -11.94
CA THR A 111 -21.07 -4.48 -12.51
C THR A 111 -21.30 -3.37 -11.49
N ASP A 112 -21.16 -3.65 -10.19
CA ASP A 112 -21.31 -2.66 -9.14
C ASP A 112 -20.05 -1.76 -9.06
N PRO A 113 -20.17 -0.44 -9.35
CA PRO A 113 -19.03 0.48 -9.28
C PRO A 113 -18.43 0.59 -7.87
N LYS A 114 -19.17 0.22 -6.81
CA LYS A 114 -18.68 0.24 -5.41
C LYS A 114 -17.65 -0.84 -5.11
N ASN A 115 -17.51 -1.82 -6.01
CA ASN A 115 -16.52 -2.88 -5.89
C ASN A 115 -15.20 -2.52 -6.61
N TRP A 116 -15.11 -1.34 -7.22
CA TRP A 116 -13.93 -0.88 -7.95
C TRP A 116 -13.28 0.35 -7.30
N ASN A 117 -11.95 0.32 -7.25
CA ASN A 117 -11.11 1.46 -6.94
C ASN A 117 -10.29 1.82 -8.18
N TYR A 118 -10.16 3.11 -8.46
CA TYR A 118 -9.36 3.60 -9.59
C TYR A 118 -8.34 4.59 -9.06
N ALA A 119 -7.08 4.46 -9.49
CA ALA A 119 -6.02 5.35 -9.06
C ALA A 119 -5.20 5.83 -10.25
N ILE A 120 -4.79 7.09 -10.21
CA ILE A 120 -3.77 7.66 -11.08
C ILE A 120 -2.70 8.29 -10.20
N SER A 121 -1.43 8.09 -10.56
CA SER A 121 -0.33 8.71 -9.86
C SER A 121 0.72 9.26 -10.82
N TYR A 122 1.37 10.33 -10.37
CA TYR A 122 2.48 10.96 -11.03
C TYR A 122 3.64 11.01 -10.04
N GLY A 123 4.76 10.42 -10.43
CA GLY A 123 5.96 10.33 -9.61
C GLY A 123 7.21 10.64 -10.40
N VAL A 124 8.02 11.56 -9.89
CA VAL A 124 9.38 11.72 -10.39
C VAL A 124 10.23 10.68 -9.67
N ALA A 125 10.45 9.56 -10.36
CA ALA A 125 11.30 8.50 -9.83
C ALA A 125 12.73 9.01 -9.72
N SER A 126 13.30 8.89 -8.52
CA SER A 126 14.72 9.10 -8.33
C SER A 126 15.50 7.91 -8.89
N THR A 127 16.60 8.20 -9.58
CA THR A 127 17.57 7.18 -10.02
C THR A 127 18.52 6.74 -8.90
N SER A 128 18.45 7.39 -7.73
CA SER A 128 19.33 7.14 -6.60
C SER A 128 18.64 7.39 -5.25
N PRO A 129 18.91 6.57 -4.21
CA PRO A 129 18.49 6.89 -2.84
C PRO A 129 18.98 8.25 -2.33
N LEU A 130 19.96 8.86 -3.02
CA LEU A 130 20.55 10.15 -2.68
C LEU A 130 19.93 11.33 -3.44
N SER A 131 18.91 11.11 -4.26
CA SER A 131 18.23 12.20 -4.98
C SER A 131 16.79 12.36 -4.51
N PRO A 132 16.32 13.61 -4.42
CA PRO A 132 14.95 13.88 -3.99
C PRO A 132 13.96 13.27 -4.99
N SER A 133 12.83 12.83 -4.47
CA SER A 133 11.71 12.34 -5.28
C SER A 133 10.39 12.81 -4.71
N PHE A 134 9.35 12.81 -5.52
CA PHE A 134 8.00 13.01 -5.04
C PHE A 134 7.04 12.13 -5.82
N ASN A 135 5.92 11.80 -5.17
CA ASN A 135 4.81 11.08 -5.74
C ASN A 135 3.52 11.79 -5.35
N PHE A 136 2.67 12.01 -6.32
CA PHE A 136 1.30 12.44 -6.13
C PHE A 136 0.37 11.34 -6.63
N SER A 137 -0.64 10.98 -5.86
CA SER A 137 -1.65 9.99 -6.23
C SER A 137 -3.05 10.52 -5.98
N LEU A 138 -3.94 10.22 -6.89
CA LEU A 138 -5.36 10.47 -6.79
C LEU A 138 -6.11 9.15 -6.98
N GLU A 139 -6.91 8.78 -5.99
CA GLU A 139 -7.69 7.56 -5.96
C GLU A 139 -9.18 7.86 -5.80
N LEU A 140 -10.02 7.24 -6.63
CA LEU A 140 -11.45 7.12 -6.45
C LEU A 140 -11.75 5.74 -5.87
N ALA A 141 -11.97 5.68 -4.56
CA ALA A 141 -12.29 4.45 -3.85
C ALA A 141 -13.79 4.22 -3.84
N ARG A 142 -14.21 3.04 -4.32
CA ARG A 142 -15.58 2.52 -4.31
C ARG A 142 -16.63 3.47 -4.90
N ASN A 143 -16.22 4.35 -5.82
CA ASN A 143 -17.06 5.40 -6.39
C ASN A 143 -17.71 6.35 -5.35
N THR A 144 -17.21 6.39 -4.11
CA THR A 144 -17.78 7.17 -3.00
C THR A 144 -16.78 8.08 -2.33
N GLN A 145 -15.49 7.81 -2.43
CA GLN A 145 -14.45 8.57 -1.74
C GLN A 145 -13.34 8.96 -2.70
N LEU A 146 -12.95 10.23 -2.69
CA LEU A 146 -11.77 10.74 -3.38
C LEU A 146 -10.63 10.85 -2.36
N ILE A 147 -9.48 10.26 -2.67
CA ILE A 147 -8.29 10.30 -1.83
C ILE A 147 -7.17 10.91 -2.66
N ALA A 148 -6.62 12.03 -2.20
CA ALA A 148 -5.45 12.66 -2.77
C ALA A 148 -4.29 12.52 -1.78
N SER A 149 -3.19 11.93 -2.22
CA SER A 149 -2.00 11.75 -1.38
C SER A 149 -0.77 12.33 -2.07
N PHE A 150 0.09 12.95 -1.28
CA PHE A 150 1.35 13.51 -1.72
C PHE A 150 2.46 13.01 -0.81
N TYR A 151 3.54 12.53 -1.40
CA TYR A 151 4.73 12.09 -0.70
C TYR A 151 5.95 12.74 -1.33
N GLN A 152 6.85 13.25 -0.48
CA GLN A 152 8.10 13.86 -0.91
C GLN A 152 9.27 13.36 -0.06
N HIS A 153 10.28 12.86 -0.76
CA HIS A 153 11.58 12.49 -0.21
C HIS A 153 12.59 13.60 -0.48
N LEU A 154 13.20 14.13 0.57
CA LEU A 154 14.22 15.16 0.53
C LEU A 154 15.55 14.62 1.06
N VAL A 155 16.62 14.97 0.37
CA VAL A 155 17.99 14.60 0.75
C VAL A 155 18.75 15.88 1.07
N VAL A 156 19.21 16.00 2.31
CA VAL A 156 19.95 17.18 2.80
C VAL A 156 21.36 16.74 3.22
N GLN A 157 22.36 17.13 2.44
CA GLN A 157 23.76 16.89 2.79
C GLN A 157 24.31 18.07 3.59
N ARG A 158 24.75 17.80 4.82
CA ARG A 158 25.47 18.78 5.66
C ARG A 158 26.95 18.48 5.61
N ARG A 159 27.76 19.47 5.21
CA ARG A 159 29.23 19.42 5.27
C ARG A 159 29.71 19.81 6.67
N ILE A 160 29.37 19.01 7.67
CA ILE A 160 29.87 19.15 9.04
C ILE A 160 30.75 17.94 9.29
N LYS A 161 32.04 18.18 9.59
CA LYS A 161 32.98 17.11 9.94
C LYS A 161 32.60 16.61 11.32
N ASN A 162 32.12 15.37 11.40
CA ASN A 162 31.76 14.76 12.68
C ASN A 162 33.04 14.28 13.36
N PRO A 163 33.42 14.81 14.54
CA PRO A 163 34.67 14.44 15.21
C PRO A 163 34.67 12.99 15.74
N PHE A 164 33.53 12.29 15.68
CA PHE A 164 33.38 10.89 16.09
C PHE A 164 33.27 9.90 14.92
N GLU A 165 33.45 10.36 13.67
CA GLU A 165 33.47 9.49 12.49
C GLU A 165 34.84 9.53 11.80
N ASP A 166 35.15 8.49 11.04
CA ASP A 166 36.42 8.36 10.31
C ASP A 166 36.68 9.57 9.42
N ASP A 167 37.96 9.95 9.27
CA ASP A 167 38.41 11.10 8.48
C ASP A 167 38.01 11.06 6.99
N GLN A 168 37.53 9.91 6.51
CA GLN A 168 36.99 9.71 5.16
C GLN A 168 35.52 10.15 5.00
N VAL A 169 34.79 10.40 6.10
CA VAL A 169 33.39 10.85 6.06
C VAL A 169 33.33 12.37 5.90
N VAL A 170 33.11 12.82 4.66
CA VAL A 170 33.17 14.26 4.28
C VAL A 170 31.86 15.01 4.58
N GLY A 171 30.81 14.32 5.03
CA GLY A 171 29.53 14.95 5.43
C GLY A 171 28.45 13.96 5.86
N ILE A 172 27.39 14.50 6.46
CA ILE A 172 26.22 13.75 6.94
C ILE A 172 25.06 13.97 5.98
N THR A 173 24.58 12.91 5.34
CA THR A 173 23.34 12.93 4.54
C THR A 173 22.15 12.68 5.45
N ASN A 174 21.27 13.67 5.59
CA ASN A 174 20.00 13.56 6.28
C ASN A 174 18.88 13.28 5.28
N TYR A 175 17.97 12.40 5.64
CA TYR A 175 16.78 12.09 4.84
C TYR A 175 15.55 12.63 5.56
N ILE A 176 14.72 13.38 4.83
CA ILE A 176 13.46 13.92 5.34
C ILE A 176 12.35 13.45 4.40
N ASP A 177 11.38 12.75 4.96
CA ASP A 177 10.19 12.33 4.24
C ASP A 177 8.98 13.10 4.75
N LEU A 178 8.18 13.61 3.82
CA LEU A 178 6.92 14.29 4.11
C LEU A 178 5.79 13.57 3.37
N GLY A 179 4.70 13.31 4.09
CA GLY A 179 3.50 12.68 3.56
C GLY A 179 2.26 13.50 3.92
N LEU A 180 1.37 13.67 2.96
CA LEU A 180 0.08 14.33 3.14
C LEU A 180 -0.99 13.45 2.50
N GLU A 181 -2.11 13.29 3.17
CA GLU A 181 -3.28 12.59 2.64
C GLU A 181 -4.55 13.38 2.94
N LEU A 182 -5.37 13.57 1.92
CA LEU A 182 -6.69 14.18 2.00
C LEU A 182 -7.71 13.20 1.42
N ALA A 183 -8.65 12.73 2.24
CA ALA A 183 -9.75 11.89 1.80
C ALA A 183 -11.08 12.62 1.98
N THR A 184 -11.93 12.64 0.96
CA THR A 184 -13.25 13.30 1.00
C THR A 184 -14.33 12.43 0.39
N GLY A 185 -15.53 12.45 0.97
CA GLY A 185 -16.70 11.77 0.43
C GLY A 185 -17.31 12.52 -0.76
N ILE A 186 -17.67 11.80 -1.82
CA ILE A 186 -18.30 12.33 -3.05
C ILE A 186 -19.81 12.00 -3.09
N ASP A 187 -20.37 11.36 -2.06
CA ASP A 187 -21.74 10.86 -2.08
C ASP A 187 -22.76 12.01 -2.21
N LYS A 188 -23.45 12.08 -3.36
CA LYS A 188 -24.44 13.10 -3.70
C LYS A 188 -25.81 12.86 -3.05
N SER A 189 -26.01 11.72 -2.39
CA SER A 189 -27.33 11.27 -1.93
C SER A 189 -27.66 11.62 -0.48
N LYS A 190 -26.71 12.18 0.29
CA LYS A 190 -26.95 12.65 1.66
C LYS A 190 -26.84 14.18 1.71
N PRO A 191 -27.88 14.90 2.18
CA PRO A 191 -27.74 16.30 2.56
C PRO A 191 -26.60 16.43 3.57
N ALA A 192 -25.95 17.60 3.59
CA ALA A 192 -24.85 17.95 4.48
C ALA A 192 -25.28 18.08 5.96
N GLU A 193 -25.86 17.02 6.52
CA GLU A 193 -26.19 16.87 7.93
C GLU A 193 -25.37 15.72 8.52
N SER A 194 -24.11 16.02 8.83
CA SER A 194 -23.32 15.51 9.97
C SER A 194 -21.81 15.60 9.67
N GLY A 195 -21.22 16.79 9.81
CA GLY A 195 -19.77 16.99 9.82
C GLY A 195 -19.05 16.74 8.48
N ASN A 196 -18.06 17.56 8.16
CA ASN A 196 -17.19 17.33 7.01
C ASN A 196 -16.53 15.94 7.14
N ASN A 197 -16.96 14.95 6.35
CA ASN A 197 -16.30 13.64 6.21
C ASN A 197 -14.98 13.75 5.41
N SER A 198 -14.26 14.85 5.60
CA SER A 198 -12.94 15.09 5.04
C SER A 198 -11.89 14.73 6.09
N LEU A 199 -11.08 13.73 5.82
CA LEU A 199 -9.96 13.33 6.65
C LEU A 199 -8.69 13.95 6.06
N PHE A 200 -7.95 14.68 6.89
CA PHE A 200 -6.65 15.22 6.53
C PHE A 200 -5.60 14.65 7.48
N GLN A 201 -4.55 14.04 6.93
CA GLN A 201 -3.42 13.49 7.67
C GLN A 201 -2.12 14.06 7.13
N LEU A 202 -1.18 14.32 8.03
CA LEU A 202 0.17 14.76 7.71
C LEU A 202 1.16 13.92 8.50
N GLY A 203 2.11 13.31 7.81
CA GLY A 203 3.19 12.55 8.41
C GLY A 203 4.54 13.14 8.00
N ALA A 204 5.51 13.06 8.91
CA ALA A 204 6.89 13.40 8.61
C ALA A 204 7.82 12.36 9.22
N SER A 205 8.90 12.05 8.52
CA SER A 205 10.01 11.29 9.09
C SER A 205 11.32 12.00 8.83
N TRP A 206 12.20 12.00 9.83
CA TRP A 206 13.52 12.58 9.71
C TRP A 206 14.56 11.61 10.25
N GLN A 207 15.43 11.15 9.35
CA GLN A 207 16.62 10.41 9.71
C GLN A 207 17.75 11.40 10.01
N ALA A 208 17.95 11.69 11.29
CA ALA A 208 18.97 12.64 11.76
C ALA A 208 20.39 12.07 11.62
N ASN A 209 20.55 10.74 11.78
CA ASN A 209 21.80 10.01 11.52
C ASN A 209 21.51 8.51 11.29
N LYS A 210 22.56 7.71 11.07
CA LYS A 210 22.46 6.25 10.84
C LYS A 210 21.78 5.46 11.98
N ASN A 211 21.75 6.01 13.19
CA ASN A 211 21.24 5.38 14.40
C ASN A 211 19.92 5.98 14.90
N PHE A 212 19.46 7.10 14.33
CA PHE A 212 18.33 7.84 14.86
C PHE A 212 17.33 8.25 13.77
N LEU A 213 16.11 7.75 13.90
CA LEU A 213 14.98 8.02 13.02
C LEU A 213 13.81 8.53 13.85
N LEU A 214 13.38 9.76 13.57
CA LEU A 214 12.19 10.37 14.16
C LEU A 214 11.01 10.22 13.20
N LYS A 215 9.84 9.82 13.71
CA LYS A 215 8.59 9.75 12.95
C LYS A 215 7.48 10.49 13.70
N VAL A 216 6.71 11.29 12.98
CA VAL A 216 5.54 12.02 13.47
C VAL A 216 4.38 11.75 12.51
N LYS A 217 3.20 11.54 13.05
CA LYS A 217 1.94 11.36 12.32
C LYS A 217 0.83 12.14 13.03
#